data_AF-A0A974BHM0-F1
#
_entry.id   AF-A0A974BHM0-F1
#
_cell.length_a   1.000
_cell.length_b   1.000
_cell.length_c   1.000
_cell.angle_alpha   90.00
_cell.angle_beta   90.00
_cell.angle_gamma   90.00
#
_symmetry.space_group_name_H-M   'P 1'
#
loop_
_entity.id
_entity.type
_entity.pdbx_description
1 polymer ?
#
loop_
_entity_poly.entity_id
_entity_poly.type
_entity_poly.pdbx_seq_one_letter_code
_entity_poly.pdbx_strand_id
1 'polypeptide(L)'
;MYEMRKRKQREMQQKNWWSYALLAAAIFVYTQGCSLIKTNMGYSLPVILLSFIMHLRSVGDLSTKIFKLKESKTANIAMLIALTAVAVICYLKELNIFYILLLNIAAIFIYIIAAAIFSKHNKEQ
;
A
#
# COMPACT_ATOMS: atom_id res chain seq x y z
N MET A 1 -2.80 -32.67 -19.17
CA MET A 1 -3.28 -31.30 -19.52
C MET A 1 -4.23 -30.68 -18.48
N TYR A 2 -5.15 -31.45 -17.88
CA TYR A 2 -6.12 -30.92 -16.92
C TYR A 2 -5.48 -30.52 -15.57
N GLU A 3 -4.49 -31.30 -15.11
CA GLU A 3 -3.73 -30.98 -13.88
C GLU A 3 -2.88 -29.71 -14.02
N MET A 4 -2.32 -29.44 -15.20
CA MET A 4 -1.57 -28.21 -15.49
C MET A 4 -2.48 -26.97 -15.39
N ARG A 5 -3.75 -27.07 -15.83
CA ARG A 5 -4.74 -26.00 -15.68
C ARG A 5 -5.17 -25.79 -14.22
N LYS A 6 -5.38 -26.89 -13.46
CA LYS A 6 -5.69 -26.82 -12.02
C LYS A 6 -4.53 -26.25 -11.19
N ARG A 7 -3.27 -26.60 -11.49
CA ARG A 7 -2.08 -25.99 -10.86
C ARG A 7 -2.01 -24.49 -11.13
N LYS A 8 -2.18 -24.09 -12.39
CA LYS A 8 -2.18 -22.66 -12.79
C LYS A 8 -3.30 -21.87 -12.10
N GLN A 9 -4.49 -22.46 -11.91
CA GLN A 9 -5.58 -21.86 -11.15
C GLN A 9 -5.26 -21.70 -9.66
N ARG A 10 -4.68 -22.72 -9.01
CA ARG A 10 -4.25 -22.64 -7.60
C ARG A 10 -3.15 -21.60 -7.41
N GLU A 11 -2.19 -21.53 -8.33
CA GLU A 11 -1.14 -20.50 -8.31
C GLU A 11 -1.74 -19.09 -8.45
N MET A 12 -2.72 -18.90 -9.33
CA MET A 12 -3.43 -17.62 -9.45
C MET A 12 -4.23 -17.28 -8.19
N GLN A 13 -4.92 -18.26 -7.58
CA GLN A 13 -5.64 -18.06 -6.31
C GLN A 13 -4.71 -17.73 -5.14
N GLN A 14 -3.59 -18.45 -5.03
CA GLN A 14 -2.60 -18.23 -3.98
C GLN A 14 -1.94 -16.86 -4.15
N LYS A 15 -1.52 -16.51 -5.38
CA LYS A 15 -0.97 -15.20 -5.70
C LYS A 15 -1.98 -14.07 -5.49
N ASN A 16 -3.28 -14.34 -5.62
CA ASN A 16 -4.33 -13.38 -5.28
C ASN A 16 -4.40 -13.14 -3.78
N TRP A 17 -4.41 -14.20 -2.97
CA TRP A 17 -4.49 -14.09 -1.52
C TRP A 17 -3.26 -13.41 -0.90
N TRP A 18 -2.06 -13.69 -1.46
CA TRP A 18 -0.81 -13.06 -1.03
C TRP A 18 -0.82 -11.55 -1.12
N SER A 19 -1.39 -10.96 -2.17
CA SER A 19 -1.38 -9.50 -2.33
C SER A 19 -2.26 -8.80 -1.30
N TYR A 20 -3.44 -9.36 -1.00
CA TYR A 20 -4.32 -8.86 0.07
C TYR A 20 -3.69 -9.04 1.46
N ALA A 21 -3.10 -10.21 1.73
CA ALA A 21 -2.40 -10.46 2.98
C ALA A 21 -1.21 -9.51 3.17
N LEU A 22 -0.45 -9.27 2.10
CA LEU A 22 0.65 -8.30 2.09
C LEU A 22 0.16 -6.89 2.34
N LEU A 23 -1.01 -6.50 1.80
CA LEU A 23 -1.61 -5.19 2.06
C LEU A 23 -1.98 -5.04 3.53
N ALA A 24 -2.68 -6.03 4.09
CA ALA A 24 -3.11 -6.01 5.48
C ALA A 24 -1.90 -5.95 6.42
N ALA A 25 -0.86 -6.74 6.13
CA ALA A 25 0.41 -6.68 6.86
C ALA A 25 1.06 -5.29 6.72
N ALA A 26 1.12 -4.72 5.52
CA ALA A 26 1.67 -3.38 5.31
C ALA A 26 0.94 -2.33 6.16
N ILE A 27 -0.40 -2.36 6.13
CA ILE A 27 -1.24 -1.43 6.88
C ILE A 27 -0.97 -1.57 8.38
N PHE A 28 -1.01 -2.79 8.90
CA PHE A 28 -0.78 -3.07 10.31
C PHE A 28 0.62 -2.62 10.77
N VAL A 29 1.65 -3.02 10.04
CA VAL A 29 3.06 -2.70 10.33
C VAL A 29 3.28 -1.18 10.31
N TYR A 30 2.70 -0.48 9.34
CA TYR A 30 2.79 0.98 9.27
C TYR A 30 2.11 1.67 10.46
N THR A 31 0.89 1.22 10.80
CA THR A 31 0.12 1.80 11.89
C THR A 31 0.84 1.62 13.23
N GLN A 32 1.41 0.44 13.48
CA GLN A 32 2.24 0.18 14.67
C GLN A 32 3.52 1.02 14.67
N GLY A 33 4.23 1.07 13.53
CA GLY A 33 5.44 1.87 13.39
C GLY A 33 5.20 3.35 13.64
N CYS A 34 4.12 3.92 13.13
CA CYS A 34 3.75 5.32 13.37
C CYS A 34 3.31 5.57 14.82
N SER A 35 2.64 4.61 15.46
CA SER A 35 2.24 4.74 16.87
C SER A 35 3.44 4.75 17.81
N LEU A 36 4.54 4.08 17.44
CA LEU A 36 5.75 3.95 18.26
C LEU A 36 6.87 4.92 17.85
N ILE A 37 6.69 5.71 16.80
CA ILE A 37 7.75 6.56 16.25
C ILE A 37 8.25 7.60 17.24
N LYS A 38 7.36 8.11 18.10
CA LYS A 38 7.68 9.11 19.13
C LYS A 38 8.42 8.50 20.32
N THR A 39 8.15 7.23 20.65
CA THR A 39 8.71 6.55 21.83
C THR A 39 9.98 5.77 21.51
N ASN A 40 10.07 5.14 20.34
CA ASN A 40 11.20 4.32 19.91
C ASN A 40 11.51 4.53 18.42
N MET A 41 12.12 5.67 18.11
CA MET A 41 12.44 6.07 16.74
C MET A 41 13.35 5.06 16.03
N GLY A 42 14.35 4.50 16.73
CA GLY A 42 15.32 3.56 16.16
C GLY A 42 14.70 2.26 15.61
N TYR A 43 13.65 1.75 16.27
CA TYR A 43 12.92 0.57 15.80
C TYR A 43 11.81 0.94 14.80
N SER A 44 11.18 2.11 14.98
CA SER A 44 10.02 2.51 14.19
C SER A 44 10.38 2.91 12.75
N LEU A 45 11.54 3.54 12.54
CA LEU A 45 12.01 3.94 11.21
C LEU A 45 12.15 2.76 10.22
N PRO A 46 12.87 1.67 10.54
CA PRO A 46 12.98 0.54 9.64
C PRO A 46 11.64 -0.17 9.42
N VAL A 47 10.76 -0.19 10.43
CA VAL A 47 9.41 -0.76 10.33
C VAL A 47 8.53 0.03 9.34
N ILE A 48 8.58 1.37 9.40
CA ILE A 48 7.85 2.24 8.47
C ILE A 48 8.41 2.09 7.05
N LEU A 49 9.74 2.07 6.90
CA LEU A 49 10.39 1.87 5.60
C LEU A 49 10.04 0.51 4.98
N LEU A 50 10.04 -0.55 5.79
CA LEU A 50 9.60 -1.88 5.34
C LEU A 50 8.15 -1.83 4.87
N SER A 51 7.28 -1.14 5.61
CA SER A 51 5.90 -0.99 5.21
C SER A 51 5.72 -0.21 3.91
N PHE A 52 6.56 0.79 3.60
CA PHE A 52 6.51 1.47 2.30
C PHE A 52 6.74 0.52 1.14
N ILE A 53 7.73 -0.37 1.26
CA ILE A 53 8.01 -1.39 0.24
C ILE A 53 6.81 -2.34 0.08
N MET A 54 6.20 -2.74 1.19
CA MET A 54 5.02 -3.62 1.16
C MET A 54 3.81 -2.93 0.52
N HIS A 55 3.56 -1.65 0.82
CA HIS A 55 2.49 -0.86 0.18
C HIS A 55 2.72 -0.73 -1.33
N LEU A 56 3.93 -0.36 -1.77
CA LEU A 56 4.24 -0.23 -3.19
C LEU A 56 3.96 -1.51 -3.97
N ARG A 57 4.42 -2.64 -3.45
CA ARG A 57 4.27 -3.93 -4.12
C ARG A 57 2.83 -4.45 -4.08
N SER A 58 2.16 -4.30 -2.94
CA SER A 58 0.80 -4.81 -2.77
C SER A 58 -0.23 -3.96 -3.51
N VAL A 59 -0.18 -2.64 -3.34
CA VAL A 59 -1.17 -1.71 -3.92
C VAL A 59 -1.04 -1.67 -5.44
N GLY A 60 0.18 -1.72 -5.99
CA GLY A 60 0.39 -1.80 -7.44
C GLY A 60 -0.22 -3.07 -8.06
N ASP A 61 0.05 -4.23 -7.46
CA ASP A 61 -0.46 -5.52 -7.93
C ASP A 61 -2.00 -5.60 -7.77
N LEU A 62 -2.55 -5.09 -6.65
CA LEU A 62 -4.00 -5.04 -6.42
C LEU A 62 -4.70 -4.06 -7.35
N SER A 63 -4.12 -2.89 -7.61
CA SER A 63 -4.69 -1.89 -8.52
C SER A 63 -4.75 -2.41 -9.96
N THR A 64 -3.67 -3.06 -10.41
CA THR A 64 -3.63 -3.72 -11.72
C THR A 64 -4.68 -4.83 -11.82
N LYS A 65 -4.91 -5.58 -10.73
CA LYS A 65 -5.88 -6.69 -10.73
C LYS A 65 -7.34 -6.23 -10.64
N ILE A 66 -7.67 -5.36 -9.69
CA ILE A 66 -9.04 -4.95 -9.38
C ILE A 66 -9.54 -3.93 -10.40
N PHE A 67 -8.73 -2.89 -10.66
CA PHE A 67 -9.14 -1.75 -11.48
C PHE A 67 -8.59 -1.80 -12.91
N LYS A 68 -7.73 -2.78 -13.22
CA LYS A 68 -7.02 -2.87 -14.53
C LYS A 68 -6.23 -1.60 -14.85
N LEU A 69 -5.83 -0.86 -13.81
CA LEU A 69 -5.04 0.36 -13.93
C LEU A 69 -3.57 -0.03 -14.05
N LYS A 70 -2.88 0.53 -15.03
CA LYS A 70 -1.43 0.32 -15.15
C LYS A 70 -0.74 0.98 -13.96
N GLU A 71 0.23 0.28 -13.37
CA GLU A 71 1.05 0.85 -12.30
C GLU A 71 1.66 2.18 -12.77
N SER A 72 1.32 3.25 -12.06
CA SER A 72 1.86 4.59 -12.33
C SER A 72 2.92 4.91 -11.28
N LYS A 73 4.13 5.24 -11.74
CA LYS A 73 5.20 5.76 -10.87
C LYS A 73 4.73 6.99 -10.09
N THR A 74 3.93 7.85 -10.73
CA THR A 74 3.40 9.07 -10.09
C THR A 74 2.39 8.74 -9.00
N ALA A 75 1.53 7.74 -9.20
CA ALA A 75 0.59 7.30 -8.16
C ALA A 75 1.34 6.72 -6.95
N ASN A 76 2.39 5.92 -7.19
CA ASN A 76 3.25 5.39 -6.13
C ASN A 76 3.91 6.52 -5.33
N ILE A 77 4.46 7.54 -6.01
CA ILE A 77 5.06 8.71 -5.37
C ILE A 77 4.01 9.47 -4.53
N ALA A 78 2.81 9.71 -5.06
CA ALA A 78 1.75 10.40 -4.34
C ALA A 78 1.35 9.66 -3.04
N MET A 79 1.23 8.34 -3.10
CA MET A 79 0.98 7.50 -1.91
C MET A 79 2.11 7.60 -0.88
N LEU A 80 3.37 7.49 -1.32
CA LEU A 80 4.52 7.60 -0.42
C LEU A 80 4.62 8.98 0.24
N ILE A 81 4.33 10.05 -0.50
CA ILE A 81 4.28 11.41 0.06
C ILE A 81 3.20 11.49 1.14
N ALA A 82 2.00 10.97 0.88
CA ALA A 82 0.93 10.95 1.86
C ALA A 82 1.31 10.15 3.12
N LEU A 83 1.87 8.95 2.97
CA LEU A 83 2.34 8.14 4.09
C LEU A 83 3.51 8.80 4.84
N THR A 84 4.39 9.51 4.14
CA THR A 84 5.48 10.24 4.80
C THR A 84 4.93 11.41 5.63
N ALA A 85 3.98 12.16 5.09
CA ALA A 85 3.32 13.25 5.81
C ALA A 85 2.64 12.74 7.08
N VAL A 86 1.94 11.60 7.01
CA VAL A 86 1.31 10.97 8.19
C VAL A 86 2.35 10.54 9.22
N ALA A 87 3.48 9.95 8.80
CA ALA A 87 4.57 9.58 9.71
C ALA A 87 5.20 10.80 10.40
N VAL A 88 5.40 11.90 9.67
CA VAL A 88 5.87 13.18 10.23
C VAL A 88 4.87 13.74 11.24
N ILE A 89 3.57 13.69 10.95
CA ILE A 89 2.53 14.14 11.89
C ILE A 89 2.55 13.28 13.16
N CYS A 90 2.68 11.96 13.03
CA CYS A 90 2.76 11.04 14.17
C CYS A 90 4.02 11.26 15.03
N TYR A 91 5.11 11.72 14.41
CA TYR A 91 6.32 12.13 15.12
C TYR A 91 6.11 13.41 15.93
N LEU A 92 5.44 14.41 15.35
CA LEU A 92 5.18 15.70 16.02
C LEU A 92 4.07 15.62 17.08
N LYS A 93 3.06 14.78 16.86
CA LYS A 93 1.88 14.66 17.71
C LYS A 93 1.46 13.21 17.86
N GLU A 94 1.15 12.80 19.08
CA GLU A 94 0.51 11.50 19.32
C GLU A 94 -0.89 11.50 18.71
N LEU A 95 -1.06 10.65 17.70
CA LEU A 95 -2.35 10.35 17.10
C LEU A 95 -2.86 9.02 17.64
N ASN A 96 -4.16 8.93 17.89
CA ASN A 96 -4.80 7.66 18.22
C ASN A 96 -4.64 6.70 17.04
N ILE A 97 -4.40 5.42 17.34
CA ILE A 97 -4.14 4.37 16.37
C ILE A 97 -5.24 4.26 15.29
N PHE A 98 -6.49 4.54 15.67
CA PHE A 98 -7.63 4.59 14.75
C PHE A 98 -7.48 5.67 13.68
N TYR A 99 -6.98 6.87 14.03
CA TYR A 99 -6.74 7.94 13.06
C TYR A 99 -5.57 7.60 12.13
N ILE A 100 -4.52 6.98 12.65
CA ILE A 100 -3.37 6.53 11.85
C ILE A 100 -3.83 5.50 10.81
N LEU A 101 -4.67 4.53 11.23
CA LEU A 101 -5.25 3.54 10.33
C LEU A 101 -6.12 4.20 9.24
N LEU A 102 -6.97 5.16 9.61
CA LEU A 102 -7.83 5.88 8.66
C LEU A 102 -7.00 6.65 7.63
N LEU A 103 -5.95 7.34 8.06
CA LEU A 103 -5.04 8.09 7.17
C LEU A 103 -4.24 7.17 6.25
N ASN A 104 -3.85 5.98 6.74
CA ASN A 104 -3.18 4.97 5.92
C ASN A 104 -4.12 4.46 4.80
N ILE A 105 -5.36 4.12 5.15
CA ILE A 105 -6.38 3.75 4.16
C ILE A 105 -6.62 4.89 3.16
N ALA A 106 -6.68 6.15 3.64
CA ALA A 106 -6.82 7.31 2.76
C ALA A 106 -5.65 7.46 1.78
N ALA A 107 -4.41 7.18 2.18
CA ALA A 107 -3.25 7.17 1.29
C ALA A 107 -3.37 6.11 0.17
N ILE A 108 -3.94 4.94 0.47
CA ILE A 108 -4.26 3.92 -0.54
C ILE A 108 -5.33 4.43 -1.51
N PHE A 109 -6.36 5.14 -1.03
CA PHE A 109 -7.35 5.76 -1.91
C PHE A 109 -6.73 6.84 -2.83
N ILE A 110 -5.81 7.65 -2.32
CA ILE A 110 -5.05 8.62 -3.13
C ILE A 110 -4.32 7.91 -4.27
N TYR A 111 -3.70 6.76 -3.99
CA TYR A 111 -3.08 5.95 -5.04
C TYR A 111 -4.07 5.56 -6.13
N ILE A 112 -5.22 5.01 -5.76
CA ILE A 112 -6.24 4.52 -6.70
C ILE A 112 -6.75 5.68 -7.57
N ILE A 113 -7.06 6.83 -6.96
CA ILE A 113 -7.53 8.02 -7.67
C ILE A 113 -6.45 8.53 -8.63
N ALA A 114 -5.21 8.67 -8.18
CA ALA A 114 -4.10 9.10 -9.03
C ALA A 114 -3.89 8.12 -10.19
N ALA A 115 -3.84 6.82 -9.92
CA ALA A 115 -3.70 5.80 -10.96
C ALA A 115 -4.86 5.82 -11.97
N ALA A 116 -6.09 6.08 -11.52
CA ALA A 116 -7.26 6.21 -12.40
C ALA A 116 -7.15 7.42 -13.32
N ILE A 117 -6.75 8.58 -12.79
CA ILE A 117 -6.54 9.80 -13.58
C ILE A 117 -5.44 9.59 -14.63
N PHE A 118 -4.29 9.02 -14.22
CA PHE A 118 -3.18 8.76 -15.14
C PHE A 118 -3.51 7.70 -16.19
N SER A 119 -4.28 6.67 -15.84
CA SER A 119 -4.71 5.67 -16.82
C SER A 119 -5.71 6.23 -17.83
N LYS A 120 -6.51 7.23 -17.47
CA LYS A 120 -7.43 7.90 -18.40
C LYS A 120 -6.66 8.71 -19.43
N HIS A 121 -5.68 9.50 -18.99
CA HIS A 121 -4.85 10.29 -19.91
C HIS A 121 -4.01 9.45 -20.88
N ASN A 122 -3.52 8.28 -20.43
CA ASN A 122 -2.71 7.40 -21.28
C ASN A 122 -3.54 6.58 -22.30
N LYS A 123 -4.88 6.65 -22.27
CA LYS A 123 -5.78 6.04 -23.27
C LYS A 123 -6.26 7.04 -24.34
N GLU A 124 -6.06 8.34 -24.08
CA GLU A 124 -6.44 9.43 -25.00
C GLU A 124 -5.26 9.87 -25.91
N GLN A 125 -4.09 9.23 -25.76
CA GLN A 125 -2.96 9.27 -26.70
C GLN A 125 -2.84 7.94 -27.43
#